data_AF-A0A1D2RZV4-F1
#
_entry.id   AF-A0A1D2RZV4-F1
#
_cell.length_a   1.000
_cell.length_b   1.000
_cell.length_c   1.000
_cell.angle_alpha   90.00
_cell.angle_beta   90.00
_cell.angle_gamma   90.00
#
_symmetry.space_group_name_H-M   'P 1'
#
loop_
_entity.id
_entity.type
_entity.pdbx_description
1 polymer ?
#
loop_
_entity_poly.entity_id
_entity_poly.type
_entity_poly.pdbx_seq_one_letter_code
_entity_poly.pdbx_strand_id
1 'polypeptide(L)'
;MKNFAIEIPSQALWLSRRRALSASGAAVLSASAVALLGGRDALAAGAKVSAQELEADVRILNTALGAEYEAVAAYQVGAESGLLGKAVLPVALAFQGHHKEHAAAIAGAVQKLGGKPVAAKDKYQFPVEKLKAEADVLRFAAGLERGAVSAYLGAVPLFADRALAQVAASILGDEAMHWAVLRQVLGETPVPSAFMA
;
A
#
# COMPACT_ATOMS: atom_id res chain seq x y z
N MET A 1 33.30 10.43 13.82
CA MET A 1 32.07 10.07 13.09
C MET A 1 31.19 11.31 13.08
N LYS A 2 30.87 11.88 11.91
CA LYS A 2 30.07 13.11 11.83
C LYS A 2 28.58 12.73 11.91
N ASN A 3 27.93 13.09 13.01
CA ASN A 3 26.48 13.05 13.14
C ASN A 3 25.89 14.01 12.10
N PHE A 4 25.12 13.48 11.14
CA PHE A 4 24.20 14.30 10.36
C PHE A 4 22.94 14.49 11.20
N ALA A 5 22.98 15.46 12.11
CA ALA A 5 21.76 15.99 12.71
C ALA A 5 21.04 16.81 11.64
N ILE A 6 19.77 16.50 11.37
CA ILE A 6 18.90 17.35 10.57
C ILE A 6 18.61 18.58 11.43
N GLU A 7 19.33 19.68 11.18
CA GLU A 7 19.01 20.98 11.76
C GLU A 7 17.72 21.50 11.13
N ILE A 8 16.60 21.40 11.85
CA ILE A 8 15.38 22.13 11.51
C ILE A 8 15.52 23.52 12.14
N PRO A 9 15.59 24.62 11.37
CA PRO A 9 15.70 25.94 11.94
C PRO A 9 14.48 26.25 12.80
N SER A 10 14.70 26.42 14.10
CA SER A 10 13.69 26.99 15.00
C SER A 10 13.67 28.50 14.78
N GLN A 11 12.66 29.01 14.07
CA GLN A 11 11.78 30.07 14.58
C GLN A 11 10.78 30.58 13.52
N ALA A 12 9.52 30.63 13.96
CA ALA A 12 8.56 31.72 13.70
C ALA A 12 8.05 31.96 12.28
N LEU A 13 7.29 31.00 11.71
CA LEU A 13 6.13 31.30 10.84
C LEU A 13 4.90 30.44 11.17
N TRP A 14 4.82 29.96 12.41
CA TRP A 14 3.64 29.30 12.95
C TRP A 14 2.68 30.35 13.49
N LEU A 15 1.84 30.94 12.63
CA LEU A 15 0.50 31.45 13.01
C LEU A 15 -0.39 31.87 11.82
N SER A 16 0.08 31.81 10.57
CA SER A 16 -0.71 32.25 9.40
C SER A 16 -1.47 31.13 8.66
N ARG A 17 -1.20 29.84 8.92
CA ARG A 17 -1.95 28.73 8.29
C ARG A 17 -3.16 28.23 9.11
N ARG A 18 -3.10 28.28 10.46
CA ARG A 18 -4.23 27.83 11.30
C ARG A 18 -5.44 28.78 11.25
N ARG A 19 -5.25 30.07 10.95
CA ARG A 19 -6.34 31.04 10.77
C ARG A 19 -7.00 30.97 9.38
N ALA A 20 -6.28 30.52 8.36
CA ALA A 20 -6.84 30.34 7.02
C ALA A 20 -7.87 29.18 6.97
N LEU A 21 -7.70 28.15 7.82
CA LEU A 21 -8.66 27.05 7.96
C LEU A 21 -9.89 27.39 8.84
N SER A 22 -9.82 28.43 9.68
CA SER A 22 -10.97 28.87 10.50
C SER A 22 -11.80 29.98 9.85
N ALA A 23 -11.30 30.65 8.83
CA ALA A 23 -11.96 31.78 8.16
C ALA A 23 -12.58 31.41 6.79
N SER A 24 -12.37 30.19 6.30
CA SER A 24 -12.96 29.66 5.08
C SER A 24 -13.54 28.29 5.41
N GLY A 25 -14.86 28.19 5.57
CA GLY A 25 -15.54 27.01 6.11
C GLY A 25 -15.50 25.75 5.24
N ALA A 26 -14.33 25.13 5.04
CA ALA A 26 -14.23 23.81 4.39
C ALA A 26 -12.90 23.09 4.68
N ALA A 27 -12.78 22.50 5.86
CA ALA A 27 -12.11 21.20 6.05
C ALA A 27 -12.74 20.47 7.23
N VAL A 28 -14.07 20.52 7.32
CA VAL A 28 -14.80 19.49 8.06
C VAL A 28 -14.63 18.24 7.20
N LEU A 29 -14.08 17.15 7.75
CA LEU A 29 -14.19 15.83 7.12
C LEU A 29 -15.63 15.72 6.62
N SER A 30 -15.83 15.47 5.33
CA SER A 30 -17.20 15.39 4.80
C SER A 30 -17.99 14.46 5.71
N ALA A 31 -19.25 14.79 6.00
CA ALA A 31 -20.08 13.94 6.85
C ALA A 31 -20.06 12.47 6.37
N SER A 32 -19.84 12.27 5.07
CA SER A 32 -19.57 10.99 4.40
C SER A 32 -18.30 10.27 4.88
N ALA A 33 -17.17 10.97 5.02
CA ALA A 33 -15.91 10.37 5.51
C ALA A 33 -16.01 9.92 6.97
N VAL A 34 -16.71 10.69 7.82
CA VAL A 34 -17.00 10.30 9.21
C VAL A 34 -18.02 9.15 9.27
N ALA A 35 -19.01 9.12 8.36
CA ALA A 35 -20.00 8.05 8.30
C ALA A 35 -19.42 6.71 7.82
N LEU A 36 -18.48 6.72 6.86
CA LEU A 36 -17.77 5.53 6.38
C LEU A 36 -16.86 4.93 7.46
N LEU A 37 -16.20 5.76 8.27
CA LEU A 37 -15.43 5.30 9.43
C LEU A 37 -16.32 4.83 10.59
N GLY A 38 -17.58 5.27 10.63
CA GLY A 38 -18.56 4.96 11.68
C GLY A 38 -19.58 3.86 11.35
N GLY A 39 -19.43 3.14 10.23
CA GLY A 39 -20.34 2.06 9.83
C GLY A 39 -21.76 2.49 9.49
N ARG A 40 -21.96 3.72 8.98
CA ARG A 40 -23.27 4.26 8.58
C ARG A 40 -23.35 4.45 7.07
N ASP A 41 -23.28 3.33 6.35
CA ASP A 41 -23.23 3.23 4.88
C ASP A 41 -24.36 3.97 4.14
N ALA A 42 -25.52 4.14 4.80
CA ALA A 42 -26.69 4.81 4.22
C ALA A 42 -26.47 6.30 3.89
N LEU A 43 -25.46 6.95 4.47
CA LEU A 43 -25.14 8.38 4.25
C LEU A 43 -24.07 8.61 3.15
N ALA A 44 -23.52 7.55 2.56
CA ALA A 44 -22.49 7.61 1.52
C ALA A 44 -23.04 7.52 0.08
N ALA A 45 -24.37 7.49 -0.11
CA ALA A 45 -24.99 7.38 -1.43
C ALA A 45 -24.90 8.68 -2.24
N GLY A 46 -23.72 8.96 -2.80
CA GLY A 46 -23.47 10.02 -3.77
C GLY A 46 -22.81 9.45 -5.01
N ALA A 47 -23.54 9.47 -6.13
CA ALA A 47 -23.34 8.77 -7.42
C ALA A 47 -23.73 7.28 -7.40
N LYS A 48 -24.75 6.93 -8.19
CA LYS A 48 -25.11 5.53 -8.45
C LYS A 48 -24.06 4.95 -9.39
N VAL A 49 -23.08 4.23 -8.84
CA VAL A 49 -22.17 3.39 -9.64
C VAL A 49 -23.03 2.37 -10.40
N SER A 50 -22.85 2.29 -11.72
CA SER A 50 -23.56 1.32 -12.57
C SER A 50 -23.10 -0.10 -12.29
N ALA A 51 -23.90 -1.09 -12.68
CA ALA A 51 -23.51 -2.49 -12.54
C ALA A 51 -22.21 -2.82 -13.30
N GLN A 52 -22.00 -2.20 -14.47
CA GLN A 52 -20.79 -2.35 -15.27
C GLN A 52 -19.55 -1.77 -14.59
N GLU A 53 -19.70 -0.62 -13.94
CA GLU A 53 -18.63 0.02 -13.16
C GLU A 53 -18.30 -0.78 -11.90
N LEU A 54 -19.31 -1.30 -11.19
CA LEU A 54 -19.10 -2.20 -10.05
C LEU A 54 -18.34 -3.48 -10.47
N GLU A 55 -18.71 -4.08 -11.61
CA GLU A 55 -18.01 -5.24 -12.13
C GLU A 55 -16.55 -4.91 -12.51
N ALA A 56 -16.31 -3.71 -13.04
CA ALA A 56 -14.96 -3.23 -13.33
C ALA A 56 -14.13 -3.07 -12.04
N ASP A 57 -14.69 -2.44 -11.02
CA ASP A 57 -14.05 -2.28 -9.71
C ASP A 57 -13.72 -3.65 -9.09
N VAL A 58 -14.64 -4.62 -9.16
CA VAL A 58 -14.39 -5.99 -8.70
C VAL A 58 -13.24 -6.67 -9.45
N ARG A 59 -13.10 -6.45 -10.76
CA ARG A 59 -11.97 -6.99 -11.54
C ARG A 59 -10.64 -6.36 -11.13
N ILE A 60 -10.62 -5.05 -10.86
CA ILE A 60 -9.44 -4.34 -10.38
C ILE A 60 -9.04 -4.90 -9.00
N LEU A 61 -9.99 -5.01 -8.08
CA LEU A 61 -9.75 -5.56 -6.73
C LEU A 61 -9.24 -7.00 -6.79
N ASN A 62 -9.81 -7.86 -7.62
CA ASN A 62 -9.33 -9.24 -7.75
C ASN A 62 -7.92 -9.33 -8.36
N THR A 63 -7.54 -8.37 -9.22
CA THR A 63 -6.17 -8.27 -9.73
C THR A 63 -5.21 -7.90 -8.60
N ALA A 64 -5.56 -6.89 -7.80
CA ALA A 64 -4.78 -6.48 -6.62
C ALA A 64 -4.68 -7.62 -5.59
N LEU A 65 -5.78 -8.31 -5.30
CA LEU A 65 -5.81 -9.44 -4.38
C LEU A 65 -4.86 -10.58 -4.79
N GLY A 66 -4.80 -10.89 -6.09
CA GLY A 66 -3.84 -11.87 -6.61
C GLY A 66 -2.39 -11.45 -6.38
N ALA A 67 -2.10 -10.16 -6.53
CA ALA A 67 -0.78 -9.58 -6.28
C ALA A 67 -0.40 -9.62 -4.79
N GLU A 68 -1.34 -9.30 -3.88
CA GLU A 68 -1.10 -9.40 -2.43
C GLU A 68 -0.78 -10.83 -2.01
N TYR A 69 -1.48 -11.83 -2.53
CA TYR A 69 -1.15 -13.23 -2.23
C TYR A 69 0.23 -13.63 -2.77
N GLU A 70 0.63 -13.10 -3.92
CA GLU A 70 1.97 -13.29 -4.46
C GLU A 70 3.04 -12.66 -3.56
N ALA A 71 2.81 -11.44 -3.08
CA ALA A 71 3.70 -10.76 -2.13
C ALA A 71 3.82 -11.54 -0.81
N VAL A 72 2.70 -11.98 -0.22
CA VAL A 72 2.70 -12.83 0.98
C VAL A 72 3.57 -14.09 0.79
N ALA A 73 3.43 -14.75 -0.36
CA ALA A 73 4.20 -15.94 -0.69
C ALA A 73 5.69 -15.61 -0.90
N ALA A 74 6.02 -14.51 -1.57
CA ALA A 74 7.40 -14.07 -1.79
C ALA A 74 8.11 -13.76 -0.47
N TYR A 75 7.45 -13.02 0.44
CA TYR A 75 7.99 -12.75 1.76
C TYR A 75 8.14 -14.02 2.61
N GLN A 76 7.22 -14.99 2.50
CA GLN A 76 7.37 -16.28 3.19
C GLN A 76 8.65 -16.98 2.72
N VAL A 77 8.84 -17.08 1.40
CA VAL A 77 10.02 -17.70 0.81
C VAL A 77 11.31 -16.97 1.23
N GLY A 78 11.30 -15.64 1.25
CA GLY A 78 12.44 -14.85 1.74
C GLY A 78 12.74 -15.11 3.23
N ALA A 79 11.72 -15.10 4.08
CA ALA A 79 11.85 -15.33 5.52
C ALA A 79 12.36 -16.74 5.86
N GLU A 80 11.93 -17.75 5.11
CA GLU A 80 12.32 -19.16 5.31
C GLU A 80 13.63 -19.55 4.62
N SER A 81 14.19 -18.69 3.77
CA SER A 81 15.42 -18.97 3.01
C SER A 81 16.66 -19.20 3.87
N GLY A 82 16.65 -18.73 5.12
CA GLY A 82 17.83 -18.70 6.00
C GLY A 82 18.87 -17.64 5.60
N LEU A 83 18.59 -16.80 4.59
CA LEU A 83 19.50 -15.76 4.12
C LEU A 83 19.34 -14.44 4.87
N LEU A 84 18.16 -14.17 5.45
CA LEU A 84 17.89 -12.94 6.19
C LEU A 84 18.53 -12.98 7.59
N GLY A 85 19.31 -11.95 7.89
CA GLY A 85 19.90 -11.72 9.20
C GLY A 85 18.87 -11.36 10.26
N LYS A 86 19.27 -11.49 11.52
CA LYS A 86 18.40 -11.33 12.70
C LYS A 86 17.71 -9.96 12.79
N ALA A 87 18.33 -8.91 12.24
CA ALA A 87 17.76 -7.56 12.25
C ALA A 87 16.74 -7.34 11.12
N VAL A 88 16.88 -8.04 9.99
CA VAL A 88 16.06 -7.85 8.79
C VAL A 88 14.85 -8.77 8.77
N LEU A 89 14.98 -10.01 9.28
CA LEU A 89 13.88 -10.97 9.32
C LEU A 89 12.60 -10.42 9.98
N PRO A 90 12.63 -9.73 11.14
CA PRO A 90 11.42 -9.16 11.72
C PRO A 90 10.74 -8.11 10.85
N VAL A 91 11.51 -7.33 10.08
CA VAL A 91 10.97 -6.34 9.14
C VAL A 91 10.26 -7.04 7.98
N ALA A 92 10.89 -8.09 7.40
CA ALA A 92 10.28 -8.89 6.35
C ALA A 92 8.98 -9.56 6.81
N LEU A 93 8.92 -10.06 8.05
CA LEU A 93 7.70 -10.64 8.63
C LEU A 93 6.61 -9.58 8.87
N ALA A 94 6.99 -8.36 9.26
CA ALA A 94 6.04 -7.25 9.40
C ALA A 94 5.40 -6.88 8.05
N PHE A 95 6.21 -6.73 7.00
CA PHE A 95 5.70 -6.45 5.64
C PHE A 95 4.81 -7.57 5.11
N GLN A 96 5.19 -8.83 5.35
CA GLN A 96 4.29 -9.95 5.08
C GLN A 96 2.94 -9.83 5.80
N GLY A 97 2.96 -9.36 7.05
CA GLY A 97 1.76 -9.08 7.83
C GLY A 97 0.88 -8.03 7.16
N HIS A 98 1.47 -6.91 6.72
CA HIS A 98 0.74 -5.86 6.01
C HIS A 98 0.10 -6.38 4.72
N HIS A 99 0.81 -7.15 3.88
CA HIS A 99 0.20 -7.77 2.69
C HIS A 99 -0.96 -8.73 3.02
N LYS A 100 -0.90 -9.45 4.14
CA LYS A 100 -2.03 -10.28 4.61
C LYS A 100 -3.24 -9.42 4.99
N GLU A 101 -3.00 -8.28 5.64
CA GLU A 101 -4.05 -7.31 5.98
C GLU A 101 -4.63 -6.65 4.73
N HIS A 102 -3.80 -6.28 3.76
CA HIS A 102 -4.23 -5.78 2.44
C HIS A 102 -5.10 -6.81 1.73
N ALA A 103 -4.63 -8.07 1.60
CA ALA A 103 -5.39 -9.15 0.98
C ALA A 103 -6.76 -9.36 1.64
N ALA A 104 -6.81 -9.36 2.99
CA ALA A 104 -8.06 -9.52 3.72
C ALA A 104 -9.03 -8.35 3.47
N ALA A 105 -8.54 -7.11 3.48
CA ALA A 105 -9.35 -5.93 3.19
C ALA A 105 -9.93 -5.95 1.77
N ILE A 106 -9.09 -6.30 0.78
CA ILE A 106 -9.50 -6.38 -0.63
C ILE A 106 -10.51 -7.51 -0.84
N ALA A 107 -10.27 -8.70 -0.27
CA ALA A 107 -11.22 -9.81 -0.35
C ALA A 107 -12.58 -9.45 0.27
N GLY A 108 -12.57 -8.76 1.41
CA GLY A 108 -13.78 -8.24 2.03
C GLY A 108 -14.51 -7.21 1.15
N ALA A 109 -13.79 -6.33 0.47
CA ALA A 109 -14.37 -5.38 -0.47
C ALA A 109 -15.02 -6.10 -1.67
N VAL A 110 -14.34 -7.08 -2.27
CA VAL A 110 -14.89 -7.89 -3.36
C VAL A 110 -16.21 -8.55 -2.95
N GLN A 111 -16.27 -9.16 -1.75
CA GLN A 111 -17.48 -9.79 -1.24
C GLN A 111 -18.63 -8.79 -1.03
N LYS A 112 -18.34 -7.61 -0.46
CA LYS A 112 -19.35 -6.56 -0.23
C LYS A 112 -19.96 -6.05 -1.54
N LEU A 113 -19.18 -6.05 -2.61
CA LEU A 113 -19.64 -5.67 -3.95
C LEU A 113 -20.38 -6.82 -4.68
N GLY A 114 -20.60 -7.96 -4.02
CA GLY A 114 -21.24 -9.14 -4.61
C GLY A 114 -20.35 -9.97 -5.51
N GLY A 115 -19.05 -9.65 -5.57
CA GLY A 115 -18.06 -10.41 -6.31
C GLY A 115 -17.55 -11.63 -5.54
N LYS A 116 -16.85 -12.52 -6.26
CA LYS A 116 -16.12 -13.64 -5.68
C LYS A 116 -14.63 -13.29 -5.58
N PRO A 117 -14.02 -13.28 -4.38
CA PRO A 117 -12.58 -13.10 -4.25
C PRO A 117 -11.82 -14.22 -4.95
N VAL A 118 -10.76 -13.86 -5.66
CA VAL A 118 -9.81 -14.85 -6.18
C VAL A 118 -9.13 -15.57 -5.01
N ALA A 119 -8.80 -16.84 -5.20
CA ALA A 119 -8.03 -17.61 -4.23
C ALA A 119 -6.53 -17.40 -4.47
N ALA A 120 -5.73 -17.53 -3.41
CA ALA A 120 -4.29 -17.67 -3.54
C ALA A 120 -3.96 -18.89 -4.43
N LYS A 121 -2.88 -18.81 -5.20
CA LYS A 121 -2.41 -19.94 -6.00
C LYS A 121 -1.80 -20.99 -5.09
N ASP A 122 -1.96 -22.27 -5.45
CA ASP A 122 -1.29 -23.38 -4.75
C ASP A 122 0.25 -23.26 -4.82
N LYS A 123 0.76 -22.64 -5.89
CA LYS A 123 2.20 -22.45 -6.11
C LYS A 123 2.48 -21.14 -6.84
N TYR A 124 3.49 -20.43 -6.34
CA TYR A 124 4.13 -19.29 -7.00
C TYR A 124 5.52 -19.69 -7.49
N GLN A 125 6.00 -19.06 -8.56
CA GLN A 125 7.32 -19.29 -9.11
C GLN A 125 8.17 -18.04 -8.87
N PHE A 126 9.16 -18.18 -7.99
CA PHE A 126 10.14 -17.13 -7.71
C PHE A 126 11.53 -17.62 -8.12
N PRO A 127 12.44 -16.71 -8.52
CA PRO A 127 13.79 -17.06 -8.96
C PRO A 127 14.71 -17.38 -7.76
N VAL A 128 14.29 -18.30 -6.90
CA VAL A 128 14.99 -18.67 -5.65
C VAL A 128 16.40 -19.17 -5.90
N GLU A 129 16.65 -19.76 -7.06
CA GLU A 129 17.96 -20.20 -7.50
C GLU A 129 18.96 -19.05 -7.69
N LYS A 130 18.48 -17.81 -7.83
CA LYS A 130 19.29 -16.59 -7.96
C LYS A 130 19.52 -15.88 -6.62
N LEU A 131 18.80 -16.25 -5.57
CA LEU A 131 18.93 -15.64 -4.24
C LEU A 131 20.04 -16.35 -3.46
N LYS A 132 21.19 -15.69 -3.27
CA LYS A 132 22.38 -16.29 -2.63
C LYS A 132 22.81 -15.59 -1.35
N ALA A 133 22.40 -14.33 -1.18
CA ALA A 133 22.68 -13.54 0.00
C ALA A 133 21.45 -12.71 0.42
N GLU A 134 21.47 -12.18 1.64
CA GLU A 134 20.44 -11.26 2.16
C GLU A 134 20.11 -10.16 1.15
N ALA A 135 21.13 -9.52 0.57
CA ALA A 135 20.96 -8.44 -0.40
C ALA A 135 20.20 -8.88 -1.67
N ASP A 136 20.29 -10.14 -2.09
CA ASP A 136 19.54 -10.64 -3.25
C ASP A 136 18.06 -10.77 -2.90
N VAL A 137 17.75 -11.28 -1.70
CA VAL A 137 16.38 -11.38 -1.18
C VAL A 137 15.76 -9.99 -1.04
N LEU A 138 16.49 -9.05 -0.45
CA LEU A 138 16.03 -7.67 -0.26
C LEU A 138 15.82 -6.94 -1.59
N ARG A 139 16.69 -7.13 -2.59
CA ARG A 139 16.50 -6.54 -3.93
C ARG A 139 15.33 -7.18 -4.67
N PHE A 140 15.13 -8.49 -4.51
CA PHE A 140 13.97 -9.17 -5.07
C PHE A 140 12.68 -8.62 -4.46
N ALA A 141 12.59 -8.51 -3.13
CA ALA A 141 11.46 -7.89 -2.43
C ALA A 141 11.26 -6.44 -2.87
N ALA A 142 12.32 -5.62 -2.92
CA ALA A 142 12.22 -4.23 -3.37
C ALA A 142 11.74 -4.11 -4.82
N GLY A 143 12.04 -5.08 -5.68
CA GLY A 143 11.50 -5.17 -7.03
C GLY A 143 10.00 -5.44 -7.04
N LEU A 144 9.51 -6.32 -6.17
CA LEU A 144 8.08 -6.58 -6.00
C LEU A 144 7.35 -5.34 -5.48
N GLU A 145 7.88 -4.66 -4.45
CA GLU A 145 7.25 -3.44 -3.92
C GLU A 145 7.14 -2.34 -4.96
N ARG A 146 8.22 -2.12 -5.73
CA ARG A 146 8.17 -1.16 -6.84
C ARG A 146 7.10 -1.53 -7.86
N GLY A 147 6.97 -2.82 -8.19
CA GLY A 147 5.92 -3.33 -9.07
C GLY A 147 4.51 -3.07 -8.51
N ALA A 148 4.31 -3.30 -7.21
CA ALA A 148 3.06 -3.03 -6.52
C ALA A 148 2.72 -1.54 -6.52
N VAL A 149 3.69 -0.67 -6.26
CA VAL A 149 3.54 0.80 -6.36
C VAL A 149 3.06 1.21 -7.75
N SER A 150 3.70 0.74 -8.83
CA SER A 150 3.26 1.04 -10.20
C SER A 150 1.85 0.50 -10.48
N ALA A 151 1.53 -0.71 -10.01
CA ALA A 151 0.23 -1.33 -10.21
C ALA A 151 -0.90 -0.54 -9.52
N TYR A 152 -0.73 -0.21 -8.24
CA TYR A 152 -1.73 0.57 -7.51
C TYR A 152 -1.85 2.00 -8.05
N LEU A 153 -0.73 2.65 -8.41
CA LEU A 153 -0.76 3.98 -9.02
C LEU A 153 -1.57 3.99 -10.32
N GLY A 154 -1.43 2.94 -11.14
CA GLY A 154 -2.24 2.75 -12.35
C GLY A 154 -3.69 2.39 -12.09
N ALA A 155 -3.99 1.69 -11.00
CA ALA A 155 -5.33 1.21 -10.65
C ALA A 155 -6.21 2.28 -9.97
N VAL A 156 -5.64 3.10 -9.08
CA VAL A 156 -6.36 4.15 -8.33
C VAL A 156 -7.28 5.02 -9.21
N PRO A 157 -6.85 5.56 -10.37
CA PRO A 157 -7.73 6.40 -11.19
C PRO A 157 -8.84 5.63 -11.93
N LEU A 158 -8.76 4.29 -11.98
CA LEU A 158 -9.73 3.45 -12.70
C LEU A 158 -10.96 3.10 -11.87
N PHE A 159 -10.90 3.25 -10.54
CA PHE A 159 -12.02 2.97 -9.67
C PHE A 159 -13.17 3.95 -9.89
N ALA A 160 -14.36 3.41 -10.10
CA ALA A 160 -15.59 4.19 -10.13
C ALA A 160 -16.00 4.60 -8.71
N ASP A 161 -15.90 3.68 -7.75
CA ASP A 161 -16.10 3.98 -6.33
C ASP A 161 -14.89 4.71 -5.74
N ARG A 162 -15.12 5.95 -5.28
CA ARG A 162 -14.07 6.79 -4.69
C ARG A 162 -13.58 6.31 -3.33
N ALA A 163 -14.40 5.58 -2.57
CA ALA A 163 -13.96 4.97 -1.33
C ALA A 163 -12.99 3.81 -1.62
N LEU A 164 -13.24 3.01 -2.66
CA LEU A 164 -12.29 1.99 -3.11
C LEU A 164 -10.99 2.62 -3.62
N ALA A 165 -11.08 3.69 -4.40
CA ALA A 165 -9.91 4.45 -4.85
C ALA A 165 -9.06 4.95 -3.67
N GLN A 166 -9.70 5.44 -2.61
CA GLN A 166 -9.00 5.90 -1.41
C GLN A 166 -8.31 4.76 -0.65
N VAL A 167 -8.96 3.59 -0.54
CA VAL A 167 -8.33 2.40 0.07
C VAL A 167 -7.13 1.95 -0.76
N ALA A 168 -7.26 1.85 -2.08
CA ALA A 168 -6.16 1.50 -2.97
C ALA A 168 -5.00 2.51 -2.89
N ALA A 169 -5.30 3.80 -2.78
CA ALA A 169 -4.28 4.84 -2.59
C ALA A 169 -3.60 4.78 -1.22
N SER A 170 -4.29 4.29 -0.18
CA SER A 170 -3.69 4.02 1.13
C SER A 170 -2.69 2.87 1.04
N ILE A 171 -3.04 1.78 0.35
CA ILE A 171 -2.15 0.63 0.13
C ILE A 171 -0.94 1.08 -0.69
N LEU A 172 -1.13 1.82 -1.79
CA LEU A 172 -0.04 2.43 -2.57
C LEU A 172 0.99 3.16 -1.70
N GLY A 173 0.51 3.94 -0.73
CA GLY A 173 1.37 4.67 0.20
C GLY A 173 2.20 3.74 1.08
N ASP A 174 1.61 2.63 1.54
CA ASP A 174 2.29 1.61 2.33
C ASP A 174 3.35 0.85 1.52
N GLU A 175 3.01 0.40 0.30
CA GLU A 175 3.97 -0.30 -0.57
C GLU A 175 5.17 0.59 -0.93
N ALA A 176 4.93 1.90 -1.11
CA ALA A 176 6.01 2.85 -1.32
C ALA A 176 6.92 2.99 -0.08
N MET A 177 6.37 2.89 1.13
CA MET A 177 7.16 2.88 2.37
C MET A 177 7.95 1.59 2.52
N HIS A 178 7.37 0.42 2.21
CA HIS A 178 8.10 -0.85 2.22
C HIS A 178 9.28 -0.77 1.27
N TRP A 179 9.05 -0.30 0.05
CA TRP A 179 10.11 -0.10 -0.94
C TRP A 179 11.23 0.81 -0.43
N ALA A 180 10.89 1.95 0.15
CA ALA A 180 11.85 2.89 0.70
C ALA A 180 12.68 2.27 1.84
N VAL A 181 12.05 1.52 2.75
CA VAL A 181 12.73 0.83 3.84
C VAL A 181 13.68 -0.24 3.31
N LEU A 182 13.27 -1.06 2.35
CA LEU A 182 14.14 -2.08 1.75
C LEU A 182 15.37 -1.46 1.10
N ARG A 183 15.19 -0.36 0.35
CA ARG A 183 16.30 0.42 -0.23
C ARG A 183 17.23 0.96 0.84
N GLN A 184 16.69 1.49 1.94
CA GLN A 184 17.49 1.97 3.07
C GLN A 184 18.33 0.86 3.70
N VAL A 185 17.76 -0.34 3.90
CA VAL A 185 18.49 -1.50 4.44
C VAL A 185 19.58 -1.96 3.48
N LEU A 186 19.35 -1.88 2.16
CA LEU A 186 20.34 -2.17 1.12
C LEU A 186 21.45 -1.13 0.99
N GLY A 187 21.38 0.00 1.71
CA GLY A 187 22.31 1.12 1.55
C GLY A 187 22.11 1.92 0.25
N GLU A 188 20.95 1.77 -0.39
CA GLU A 188 20.54 2.54 -1.58
C GLU A 188 19.80 3.82 -1.18
N THR A 189 19.67 4.78 -2.09
CA THR A 189 18.83 5.98 -1.87
C THR A 189 17.36 5.56 -1.65
N PRO A 190 16.76 5.79 -0.47
CA PRO A 190 15.43 5.27 -0.12
C PRO A 190 14.30 5.82 -0.99
N VAL A 191 14.35 7.12 -1.30
CA VAL A 191 13.39 7.81 -2.16
C VAL A 191 14.14 8.32 -3.38
N PRO A 192 14.33 7.48 -4.42
CA PRO A 192 15.24 7.79 -5.53
C PRO A 192 14.67 8.80 -6.54
N SER A 193 13.37 9.07 -6.48
CA SER A 193 12.66 9.99 -7.40
C SER A 193 11.53 10.71 -6.66
N ALA A 194 11.20 11.92 -7.12
CA ALA A 194 10.06 12.68 -6.63
C ALA A 194 8.71 12.12 -7.11
N PHE A 195 8.71 11.36 -8.22
CA PHE A 195 7.52 10.76 -8.82
C PHE A 195 7.72 9.27 -9.00
N MET A 196 6.67 8.50 -8.67
CA MET A 196 6.61 7.07 -8.93
C MET A 196 6.07 6.84 -10.36
N ALA A 197 6.60 5.83 -11.04
CA ALA A 197 6.21 5.40 -12.38
C ALA A 197 6.31 3.87 -12.44
#